data_AF-A0A1Q4X1K5-F1
#
_entry.id   AF-A0A1Q4X1K5-F1
#
_cell.length_a   1.000
_cell.length_b   1.000
_cell.length_c   1.000
_cell.angle_alpha   90.00
_cell.angle_beta   90.00
_cell.angle_gamma   90.00
#
_symmetry.space_group_name_H-M   'P 1'
#
loop_
_entity.id
_entity.type
_entity.pdbx_description
1 polymer ?
#
loop_
_entity_poly.entity_id
_entity_poly.type
_entity_poly.pdbx_seq_one_letter_code
_entity_poly.pdbx_strand_id
1 'polypeptide(L)'
;MSELEKGYRRLLNLYPRDHRERHGEEMLGVLIADAGDRKTPGWRDTADVLWGAFRLHVRRLLAADVLAIVSLLGPIAVLAGAATSLHELAWWVRAGSVPPFGQLPDAPVWFVWLGVAILAVAGKRRAAAIGAWVATAGLIVVLQLPFAGWQWFTDKAGWVLLSAITAFALSTADGRKARGGAAIVTMAATVLVIVGLGVFGHRHEIAEYAALAVLFAGAVLAAGIRSATGWRAALVLSAPVATALLARLVHAVHDGPINDTVSTLIFFGAPLVFLVAIGGLVRLPRRAGAD
;
A
#
# COMPACT_ATOMS: atom_id res chain seq x y z
N MET A 1 8.03 -23.69 37.21
CA MET A 1 7.71 -22.69 36.16
C MET A 1 7.90 -21.30 36.73
N SER A 2 8.88 -20.56 36.20
CA SER A 2 9.12 -19.16 36.61
C SER A 2 8.00 -18.25 36.10
N GLU A 3 7.81 -17.08 36.73
CA GLU A 3 6.84 -16.08 36.26
C GLU A 3 7.18 -15.56 34.85
N LEU A 4 8.48 -15.48 34.53
CA LEU A 4 8.97 -15.16 33.19
C LEU A 4 8.46 -16.16 32.14
N GLU A 5 8.63 -17.46 32.40
CA GLU A 5 8.20 -18.53 31.49
C GLU A 5 6.68 -18.47 31.26
N LYS A 6 5.90 -18.27 32.32
CA LYS A 6 4.44 -18.07 32.22
C LYS A 6 4.11 -16.87 31.34
N GLY A 7 4.85 -15.77 31.49
CA GLY A 7 4.72 -14.57 30.66
C GLY A 7 4.94 -14.85 29.17
N TYR A 8 6.05 -15.49 28.82
CA TYR A 8 6.33 -15.84 27.42
C TYR A 8 5.35 -16.87 26.86
N ARG A 9 4.93 -17.89 27.62
CA ARG A 9 3.88 -18.83 27.19
C ARG A 9 2.56 -18.13 26.89
N ARG A 10 2.17 -17.12 27.68
CA ARG A 10 0.99 -16.28 27.40
C ARG A 10 1.14 -15.49 26.11
N LEU A 11 2.31 -14.91 25.84
CA LEU A 11 2.55 -14.18 24.60
C LEU A 11 2.55 -15.12 23.39
N LEU A 12 3.16 -16.30 23.50
CA LEU A 12 3.18 -17.31 22.44
C LEU A 12 1.80 -17.91 22.14
N ASN A 13 0.83 -17.80 23.05
CA ASN A 13 -0.56 -18.16 22.78
C ASN A 13 -1.24 -17.26 21.73
N LEU A 14 -0.65 -16.10 21.41
CA LEU A 14 -1.11 -15.24 20.33
C LEU A 14 -0.68 -15.75 18.95
N TYR A 15 0.21 -16.73 18.87
CA TYR A 15 0.51 -17.39 17.59
C TYR A 15 -0.60 -18.37 17.21
N PRO A 16 -0.86 -18.55 15.90
CA PRO A 16 -1.78 -19.58 15.44
C PRO A 16 -1.39 -20.97 15.96
N ARG A 17 -2.41 -21.77 16.31
CA ARG A 17 -2.26 -23.05 17.01
C ARG A 17 -1.21 -23.98 16.38
N ASP A 18 -1.31 -24.27 15.09
CA ASP A 18 -0.38 -25.19 14.40
C ASP A 18 1.06 -24.66 14.29
N HIS A 19 1.28 -23.35 14.44
CA HIS A 19 2.64 -22.81 14.52
C HIS A 19 3.20 -22.99 15.93
N ARG A 20 2.38 -22.70 16.95
CA ARG A 20 2.73 -22.90 18.36
C ARG A 20 3.00 -24.37 18.67
N GLU A 21 2.22 -25.31 18.13
CA GLU A 21 2.43 -26.75 18.35
C GLU A 21 3.76 -27.25 17.76
N ARG A 22 4.23 -26.64 16.66
CA ARG A 22 5.47 -27.04 15.99
C ARG A 22 6.72 -26.35 16.53
N HIS A 23 6.63 -25.07 16.86
CA HIS A 23 7.78 -24.23 17.18
C HIS A 23 7.70 -23.56 18.56
N GLY A 24 6.61 -23.74 19.30
CA GLY A 24 6.37 -23.01 20.55
C GLY A 24 7.42 -23.27 21.63
N GLU A 25 7.83 -24.52 21.84
CA GLU A 25 8.87 -24.85 22.83
C GLU A 25 10.26 -24.38 22.39
N GLU A 26 10.58 -24.44 21.09
CA GLU A 26 11.83 -23.90 20.53
C GLU A 26 11.90 -22.37 20.73
N MET A 27 10.83 -21.65 20.35
CA MET A 27 10.73 -20.21 20.54
C MET A 27 10.80 -19.81 22.01
N LEU A 28 10.14 -20.57 22.90
CA LEU A 28 10.19 -20.34 24.34
C LEU A 28 11.62 -20.52 24.88
N GLY A 29 12.32 -21.57 24.44
CA GLY A 29 13.71 -21.81 24.82
C GLY A 29 14.63 -20.65 24.43
N VAL A 30 14.49 -20.14 23.20
CA VAL A 30 15.25 -18.97 22.73
C VAL A 30 14.95 -17.72 23.56
N LEU A 31 13.66 -17.43 23.83
CA LEU A 31 13.25 -16.26 24.62
C LEU A 31 13.72 -16.32 26.08
N ILE A 32 13.74 -17.52 26.69
CA ILE A 32 14.25 -17.71 28.06
C ILE A 32 15.78 -17.60 28.08
N ALA A 33 16.48 -18.16 27.10
CA ALA A 33 17.93 -18.06 27.00
C ALA A 33 18.40 -16.60 26.84
N ASP A 34 17.69 -15.80 26.05
CA ASP A 34 17.97 -14.37 25.87
C ASP A 34 17.51 -13.50 27.06
N ALA A 35 16.64 -14.02 27.93
CA ALA A 35 16.16 -13.29 29.09
C ALA A 35 17.22 -13.07 30.18
N GLY A 36 18.18 -13.99 30.33
CA GLY A 36 19.12 -13.98 31.45
C GLY A 36 18.40 -14.03 32.81
N ASP A 37 18.81 -13.18 33.76
CA ASP A 37 18.25 -13.15 35.12
C ASP A 37 16.92 -12.36 35.26
N ARG A 38 16.32 -11.95 34.14
CA ARG A 38 15.06 -11.17 34.15
C ARG A 38 13.90 -11.98 34.71
N LYS A 39 13.09 -11.37 35.58
CA LYS A 39 11.88 -12.00 36.15
C LYS A 39 10.62 -11.81 35.31
N THR A 40 10.63 -10.84 34.39
CA THR A 40 9.50 -10.49 33.52
C THR A 40 9.96 -10.30 32.07
N PRO A 41 9.08 -10.52 31.08
CA PRO A 41 9.40 -10.30 29.67
C PRO A 41 9.84 -8.85 29.42
N GLY A 42 10.86 -8.67 28.60
CA GLY A 42 11.25 -7.34 28.14
C GLY A 42 10.16 -6.72 27.26
N TRP A 43 10.03 -5.39 27.26
CA TRP A 43 9.09 -4.70 26.37
C TRP A 43 9.43 -4.90 24.89
N ARG A 44 10.73 -4.98 24.55
CA ARG A 44 11.22 -5.25 23.19
C ARG A 44 10.83 -6.65 22.74
N ASP A 45 11.10 -7.64 23.58
CA ASP A 45 10.78 -9.05 23.32
C ASP A 45 9.26 -9.22 23.18
N THR A 46 8.49 -8.55 24.04
CA THR A 46 7.03 -8.54 23.96
C THR A 46 6.56 -7.95 22.62
N ALA A 47 7.09 -6.79 22.22
CA ALA A 47 6.74 -6.16 20.95
C ALA A 47 7.12 -7.03 19.74
N ASP A 48 8.30 -7.67 19.76
CA ASP A 48 8.75 -8.57 18.69
C ASP A 48 7.87 -9.82 18.58
N VAL A 49 7.52 -10.45 19.71
CA VAL A 49 6.63 -11.61 19.75
C VAL A 49 5.22 -11.23 19.26
N LEU A 50 4.67 -10.11 19.72
CA LEU A 50 3.38 -9.59 19.25
C LEU A 50 3.39 -9.30 17.75
N TRP A 51 4.44 -8.64 17.27
CA TRP A 51 4.59 -8.32 15.86
C TRP A 51 4.73 -9.58 14.99
N GLY A 52 5.49 -10.58 15.44
CA GLY A 52 5.62 -11.86 14.76
C GLY A 52 4.30 -12.64 14.70
N ALA A 53 3.55 -12.67 15.80
CA ALA A 53 2.23 -13.29 15.87
C ALA A 53 1.24 -12.61 14.91
N PHE A 54 1.19 -11.28 14.95
CA PHE A 54 0.37 -10.45 14.06
C PHE A 54 0.72 -10.71 12.59
N ARG A 55 2.01 -10.65 12.25
CA ARG A 55 2.49 -10.89 10.88
C ARG A 55 2.10 -12.27 10.37
N LEU A 56 2.13 -13.30 11.21
CA LEU A 56 1.73 -14.65 10.82
C LEU A 56 0.21 -14.76 10.62
N HIS A 57 -0.61 -14.09 11.43
CA HIS A 57 -2.06 -13.99 11.22
C HIS A 57 -2.38 -13.28 9.92
N VAL A 58 -1.78 -12.11 9.70
CA VAL A 58 -1.91 -11.35 8.46
C VAL A 58 -1.53 -12.19 7.26
N ARG A 59 -0.43 -12.95 7.32
CA ARG A 59 0.02 -13.82 6.22
C ARG A 59 -0.93 -15.00 5.95
N ARG A 60 -1.67 -15.47 6.96
CA ARG A 60 -2.67 -16.53 6.82
C ARG A 60 -3.97 -15.99 6.22
N LEU A 61 -4.40 -14.82 6.67
CA LEU A 61 -5.62 -14.16 6.20
C LEU A 61 -5.43 -13.56 4.81
N LEU A 62 -4.30 -12.92 4.58
CA LEU A 62 -3.98 -12.24 3.33
C LEU A 62 -3.19 -13.14 2.38
N ALA A 63 -3.38 -12.92 1.08
CA ALA A 63 -2.59 -13.59 0.07
C ALA A 63 -1.15 -13.07 0.11
N ALA A 64 -0.27 -13.76 0.84
CA ALA A 64 1.14 -13.38 1.02
C ALA A 64 1.88 -13.09 -0.30
N ASP A 65 1.56 -13.83 -1.35
CA ASP A 65 2.13 -13.65 -2.69
C ASP A 65 1.64 -12.34 -3.35
N VAL A 66 0.38 -11.94 -3.09
CA VAL A 66 -0.16 -10.64 -3.53
C VAL A 66 0.59 -9.50 -2.84
N LEU A 67 0.76 -9.58 -1.51
CA LEU A 67 1.52 -8.58 -0.77
C LEU A 67 2.98 -8.51 -1.24
N ALA A 68 3.58 -9.63 -1.64
CA ALA A 68 4.92 -9.62 -2.21
C ALA A 68 4.98 -8.84 -3.54
N ILE A 69 4.01 -9.03 -4.44
CA ILE A 69 3.91 -8.26 -5.69
C ILE A 69 3.65 -6.78 -5.40
N VAL A 70 2.69 -6.48 -4.53
CA VAL A 70 2.34 -5.09 -4.15
C VAL A 70 3.51 -4.39 -3.45
N SER A 71 4.27 -5.09 -2.61
CA SER A 71 5.46 -4.52 -1.96
C SER A 71 6.57 -4.16 -2.96
N LEU A 72 6.60 -4.82 -4.13
CA LEU A 72 7.58 -4.55 -5.18
C LEU A 72 7.10 -3.46 -6.14
N LEU A 73 5.86 -3.57 -6.64
CA LEU A 73 5.33 -2.71 -7.69
C LEU A 73 4.59 -1.49 -7.15
N GLY A 74 4.03 -1.58 -5.94
CA GLY A 74 3.26 -0.52 -5.29
C GLY A 74 4.01 0.80 -5.19
N PRO A 75 5.29 0.85 -4.74
CA PRO A 75 6.03 2.10 -4.66
C PRO A 75 6.19 2.81 -6.00
N ILE A 76 6.33 2.02 -7.08
CA ILE A 76 6.43 2.56 -8.44
C ILE A 76 5.04 3.05 -8.88
N ALA A 77 4.00 2.24 -8.70
CA ALA A 77 2.64 2.60 -9.07
C ALA A 77 2.17 3.89 -8.38
N VAL A 78 2.47 4.08 -7.08
CA VAL A 78 2.11 5.29 -6.33
C VAL A 78 2.68 6.57 -6.97
N LEU A 79 3.84 6.51 -7.65
CA LEU A 79 4.43 7.67 -8.32
C LEU A 79 3.59 8.22 -9.47
N ALA A 80 2.65 7.44 -10.03
CA ALA A 80 1.70 7.97 -11.00
C ALA A 80 0.79 9.06 -10.41
N GLY A 81 0.61 9.09 -9.08
CA GLY A 81 -0.11 10.17 -8.39
C GLY A 81 0.57 11.54 -8.49
N ALA A 82 1.88 11.58 -8.79
CA ALA A 82 2.66 12.81 -8.96
C ALA A 82 2.40 13.52 -10.30
N ALA A 83 1.59 12.94 -11.20
CA ALA A 83 1.32 13.50 -12.52
C ALA A 83 0.77 14.94 -12.46
N THR A 84 -0.11 15.24 -11.48
CA THR A 84 -0.64 16.59 -11.28
C THR A 84 0.47 17.58 -10.88
N SER A 85 1.31 17.24 -9.90
CA SER A 85 2.40 18.12 -9.44
C SER A 85 3.44 18.36 -10.54
N LEU A 86 3.69 17.34 -11.38
CA LEU A 86 4.58 17.46 -12.54
C LEU A 86 3.96 18.31 -13.65
N HIS A 87 2.64 18.25 -13.85
CA HIS A 87 1.95 19.16 -14.77
C HIS A 87 2.11 20.62 -14.32
N GLU A 88 1.83 20.91 -13.05
CA GLU A 88 2.00 22.24 -12.48
C GLU A 88 3.45 22.73 -12.61
N LEU A 89 4.43 21.90 -12.26
CA LEU A 89 5.85 22.23 -12.44
C LEU A 89 6.20 22.52 -13.91
N ALA A 90 5.73 21.68 -14.84
CA ALA A 90 5.96 21.88 -16.27
C ALA A 90 5.34 23.17 -16.79
N TRP A 91 4.16 23.55 -16.27
CA TRP A 91 3.50 24.81 -16.58
C TRP A 91 4.33 26.02 -16.11
N TRP A 92 4.86 25.99 -14.88
CA TRP A 92 5.75 27.04 -14.37
C TRP A 92 7.05 27.16 -15.17
N VAL A 93 7.70 26.03 -15.47
CA VAL A 93 8.92 26.01 -16.30
C VAL A 93 8.65 26.61 -17.68
N ARG A 94 7.52 26.27 -18.29
CA ARG A 94 7.10 26.85 -19.58
C ARG A 94 6.84 28.35 -19.49
N ALA A 95 6.35 28.84 -18.35
CA ALA A 95 6.15 30.26 -18.08
C ALA A 95 7.47 31.02 -17.76
N GLY A 96 8.61 30.33 -17.71
CA GLY A 96 9.91 30.94 -17.41
C GLY A 96 10.12 31.27 -15.93
N SER A 97 9.38 30.59 -15.05
CA SER A 97 9.37 30.86 -13.62
C SER A 97 9.52 29.57 -12.79
N VAL A 98 9.87 29.71 -11.52
CA VAL A 98 9.97 28.60 -10.58
C VAL A 98 8.76 28.67 -9.64
N PRO A 99 8.02 27.57 -9.44
CA PRO A 99 6.89 27.60 -8.53
C PRO A 99 7.40 27.89 -7.11
N PRO A 100 6.78 28.82 -6.36
CA PRO A 100 7.08 28.97 -4.95
C PRO A 100 6.72 27.65 -4.24
N PHE A 101 7.53 27.24 -3.25
CA PHE A 101 7.38 25.94 -2.59
C PHE A 101 5.97 25.68 -2.03
N GLY A 102 5.26 26.73 -1.62
CA GLY A 102 3.87 26.65 -1.15
C GLY A 102 2.84 26.22 -2.21
N GLN A 103 3.17 26.27 -3.51
CA GLN A 103 2.29 25.81 -4.60
C GLN A 103 2.45 24.33 -4.95
N LEU A 104 3.51 23.68 -4.49
CA LEU A 104 3.72 22.24 -4.64
C LEU A 104 3.88 21.56 -3.27
N PRO A 105 2.85 21.64 -2.41
CA PRO A 105 2.92 21.16 -1.03
C PRO A 105 3.14 19.65 -0.93
N ASP A 106 2.80 18.90 -1.98
CA ASP A 106 2.96 17.44 -2.06
C ASP A 106 4.28 16.99 -2.71
N ALA A 107 5.05 17.88 -3.35
CA ALA A 107 6.33 17.53 -3.98
C ALA A 107 7.28 16.75 -3.06
N PRO A 108 7.49 17.18 -1.79
CA PRO A 108 8.35 16.44 -0.86
C PRO A 108 7.89 14.99 -0.66
N VAL A 109 6.58 14.76 -0.60
CA VAL A 109 6.00 13.41 -0.43
C VAL A 109 6.33 12.53 -1.64
N TRP A 110 6.24 13.07 -2.85
CA TRP A 110 6.59 12.35 -4.07
C TRP A 110 8.08 12.03 -4.17
N PHE A 111 8.96 12.92 -3.72
CA PHE A 111 10.40 12.63 -3.62
C PHE A 111 10.70 11.51 -2.62
N VAL A 112 10.00 11.46 -1.48
CA VAL A 112 10.12 10.34 -0.54
C VAL A 112 9.64 9.04 -1.19
N TRP A 113 8.51 9.04 -1.91
CA TRP A 113 8.04 7.87 -2.66
C TRP A 113 9.01 7.40 -3.74
N LEU A 114 9.71 8.32 -4.42
CA LEU A 114 10.75 7.97 -5.38
C LEU A 114 11.91 7.24 -4.68
N GLY A 115 12.35 7.76 -3.52
CA GLY A 115 13.32 7.10 -2.67
C GLY A 115 12.85 5.71 -2.20
N VAL A 116 11.58 5.58 -1.80
CA VAL A 116 10.98 4.30 -1.41
C VAL A 116 11.00 3.30 -2.57
N ALA A 117 10.68 3.73 -3.79
CA ALA A 117 10.73 2.88 -4.98
C ALA A 117 12.15 2.39 -5.25
N ILE A 118 13.15 3.27 -5.19
CA ILE A 118 14.57 2.91 -5.37
C ILE A 118 15.00 1.93 -4.28
N LEU A 119 14.68 2.19 -3.01
CA LEU A 119 15.02 1.32 -1.88
C LEU A 119 14.32 -0.05 -1.97
N ALA A 120 13.08 -0.09 -2.42
CA ALA A 120 12.33 -1.33 -2.63
C ALA A 120 12.96 -2.19 -3.72
N VAL A 121 13.32 -1.60 -4.86
CA VAL A 121 14.03 -2.27 -5.96
C VAL A 121 15.42 -2.73 -5.55
N ALA A 122 16.14 -1.92 -4.76
CA ALA A 122 17.44 -2.27 -4.18
C ALA A 122 17.35 -3.31 -3.04
N GLY A 123 16.16 -3.80 -2.69
CA GLY A 123 15.96 -4.79 -1.64
C GLY A 123 16.12 -4.27 -0.21
N LYS A 124 16.24 -2.95 -0.01
CA LYS A 124 16.36 -2.29 1.31
C LYS A 124 15.01 -2.10 1.98
N ARG A 125 14.30 -3.21 2.21
CA ARG A 125 12.89 -3.23 2.60
C ARG A 125 12.54 -2.47 3.88
N ARG A 126 13.36 -2.57 4.93
CA ARG A 126 13.09 -1.86 6.20
C ARG A 126 13.10 -0.34 6.00
N ALA A 127 14.10 0.17 5.29
CA ALA A 127 14.19 1.59 4.96
C ALA A 127 13.03 2.02 4.03
N ALA A 128 12.71 1.20 3.02
CA ALA A 128 11.57 1.44 2.15
C ALA A 128 10.23 1.48 2.91
N ALA A 129 10.01 0.55 3.85
CA ALA A 129 8.78 0.50 4.66
C ALA A 129 8.66 1.74 5.57
N ILE A 130 9.74 2.16 6.22
CA ILE A 130 9.76 3.38 7.04
C ILE A 130 9.46 4.60 6.15
N GLY A 131 10.15 4.73 5.02
CA GLY A 131 9.91 5.82 4.07
C GLY A 131 8.47 5.83 3.54
N ALA A 132 7.89 4.65 3.28
CA ALA A 132 6.52 4.51 2.81
C ALA A 132 5.51 5.01 3.86
N TRP A 133 5.68 4.64 5.14
CA TRP A 133 4.82 5.16 6.21
C TRP A 133 4.96 6.65 6.42
N VAL A 134 6.19 7.18 6.36
CA VAL A 134 6.44 8.63 6.44
C VAL A 134 5.78 9.37 5.27
N ALA A 135 5.92 8.86 4.05
CA ALA A 135 5.31 9.46 2.86
C ALA A 135 3.77 9.37 2.89
N THR A 136 3.20 8.24 3.33
CA THR A 136 1.75 8.09 3.51
C THR A 136 1.22 9.07 4.55
N ALA A 137 1.89 9.22 5.69
CA ALA A 137 1.53 10.21 6.71
C ALA A 137 1.65 11.65 6.17
N GLY A 138 2.72 11.94 5.41
CA GLY A 138 2.89 13.22 4.73
C GLY A 138 1.76 13.51 3.74
N LEU A 139 1.33 12.53 2.95
CA LEU A 139 0.20 12.68 2.03
C LEU A 139 -1.10 13.00 2.78
N ILE A 140 -1.36 12.31 3.89
CA ILE A 140 -2.50 12.59 4.77
C ILE A 140 -2.44 14.02 5.30
N VAL A 141 -1.29 14.46 5.82
CA VAL A 141 -1.12 15.83 6.34
C VAL A 141 -1.32 16.89 5.25
N VAL A 142 -0.74 16.68 4.06
CA VAL A 142 -0.87 17.63 2.94
C VAL A 142 -2.33 17.79 2.53
N LEU A 143 -3.08 16.69 2.47
CA LEU A 143 -4.49 16.75 2.12
C LEU A 143 -5.33 17.51 3.17
N GLN A 144 -4.93 17.52 4.45
CA GLN A 144 -5.63 18.27 5.52
C GLN A 144 -5.43 19.79 5.43
N LEU A 145 -4.56 20.29 4.55
CA LEU A 145 -4.33 21.72 4.42
C LEU A 145 -5.56 22.40 3.78
N PRO A 146 -5.94 23.63 4.20
CA PRO A 146 -7.21 24.26 3.78
C PRO A 146 -7.39 24.39 2.25
N PHE A 147 -6.29 24.57 1.52
CA PHE A 147 -6.31 24.67 0.06
C PHE A 147 -6.39 23.31 -0.65
N ALA A 148 -6.13 22.21 0.06
CA ALA A 148 -6.16 20.84 -0.45
C ALA A 148 -7.35 20.02 0.09
N GLY A 149 -8.13 20.57 1.03
CA GLY A 149 -9.24 19.87 1.69
C GLY A 149 -10.24 19.23 0.73
N TRP A 150 -10.57 19.92 -0.37
CA TRP A 150 -11.48 19.40 -1.41
C TRP A 150 -10.93 18.14 -2.11
N GLN A 151 -9.62 17.94 -2.13
CA GLN A 151 -8.98 16.80 -2.78
C GLN A 151 -9.17 15.48 -2.00
N TRP A 152 -9.52 15.53 -0.70
CA TRP A 152 -9.82 14.35 0.12
C TRP A 152 -10.93 13.46 -0.45
N PHE A 153 -11.84 14.05 -1.22
CA PHE A 153 -13.06 13.41 -1.69
C PHE A 153 -13.06 13.18 -3.21
N THR A 154 -11.87 13.16 -3.80
CA THR A 154 -11.66 13.06 -5.26
C THR A 154 -10.70 11.91 -5.60
N ASP A 155 -10.02 12.01 -6.75
CA ASP A 155 -9.05 11.06 -7.27
C ASP A 155 -7.88 10.78 -6.29
N LYS A 156 -7.56 11.72 -5.38
CA LYS A 156 -6.45 11.57 -4.42
C LYS A 156 -6.67 10.54 -3.33
N ALA A 157 -7.92 10.23 -2.94
CA ALA A 157 -8.20 9.21 -1.94
C ALA A 157 -7.69 7.83 -2.35
N GLY A 158 -7.76 7.52 -3.65
CA GLY A 158 -7.27 6.26 -4.20
C GLY A 158 -5.75 6.10 -4.07
N TRP A 159 -5.01 7.20 -4.24
CA TRP A 159 -3.55 7.23 -4.05
C TRP A 159 -3.14 7.07 -2.59
N VAL A 160 -3.89 7.66 -1.66
CA VAL A 160 -3.70 7.46 -0.20
C VAL A 160 -3.98 6.02 0.20
N LEU A 161 -5.05 5.42 -0.33
CA LEU A 161 -5.35 4.02 -0.06
C LEU A 161 -4.24 3.09 -0.59
N LEU A 162 -3.81 3.30 -1.84
CA LEU A 162 -2.73 2.52 -2.44
C LEU A 162 -1.40 2.69 -1.67
N SER A 163 -1.09 3.91 -1.22
CA SER A 163 0.13 4.21 -0.47
C SER A 163 0.13 3.52 0.90
N ALA A 164 -1.00 3.51 1.61
CA ALA A 164 -1.16 2.78 2.86
C ALA A 164 -1.04 1.26 2.69
N ILE A 165 -1.70 0.68 1.67
CA ILE A 165 -1.59 -0.75 1.36
C ILE A 165 -0.15 -1.11 0.97
N THR A 166 0.53 -0.25 0.22
CA THR A 166 1.93 -0.44 -0.18
C THR A 166 2.88 -0.40 1.01
N ALA A 167 2.72 0.57 1.92
CA ALA A 167 3.50 0.67 3.15
C ALA A 167 3.30 -0.58 4.02
N PHE A 168 2.06 -1.04 4.16
CA PHE A 168 1.74 -2.27 4.87
C PHE A 168 2.34 -3.52 4.21
N ALA A 169 2.27 -3.62 2.89
CA ALA A 169 2.85 -4.72 2.13
C ALA A 169 4.38 -4.76 2.29
N LEU A 170 5.06 -3.60 2.23
CA LEU A 170 6.51 -3.49 2.49
C LEU A 170 6.88 -3.94 3.92
N SER A 171 6.05 -3.63 4.91
CA SER A 171 6.27 -4.05 6.31
C SER A 171 6.11 -5.55 6.54
N THR A 172 5.25 -6.22 5.76
CA THR A 172 4.81 -7.60 6.05
C THR A 172 5.35 -8.65 5.08
N ALA A 173 5.56 -8.31 3.80
CA ALA A 173 5.94 -9.26 2.76
C ALA A 173 7.36 -9.79 2.90
N ASP A 174 7.57 -11.07 2.55
CA ASP A 174 8.90 -11.68 2.60
C ASP A 174 9.76 -11.31 1.39
N GLY A 175 10.99 -10.89 1.69
CA GLY A 175 12.07 -10.40 0.82
C GLY A 175 12.20 -10.99 -0.58
N ARG A 176 11.95 -12.28 -0.66
CA ARG A 176 12.88 -13.17 -1.36
C ARG A 176 12.29 -13.79 -2.63
N LYS A 177 11.01 -13.54 -2.93
CA LYS A 177 10.28 -14.24 -4.00
C LYS A 177 9.72 -13.38 -5.12
N ALA A 178 9.69 -12.05 -4.99
CA ALA A 178 9.21 -11.19 -6.07
C ALA A 178 10.36 -10.91 -7.05
N ARG A 179 10.57 -11.82 -8.01
CA ARG A 179 11.53 -11.64 -9.11
C ARG A 179 10.77 -11.46 -10.42
N GLY A 180 10.97 -10.29 -11.02
CA GLY A 180 10.59 -10.02 -12.40
C GLY A 180 11.08 -8.63 -12.77
N GLY A 181 12.33 -8.49 -13.24
CA GLY A 181 12.82 -7.21 -13.75
C GLY A 181 11.90 -6.62 -14.82
N ALA A 182 11.30 -7.49 -15.63
CA ALA A 182 10.25 -7.13 -16.59
C ALA A 182 9.04 -6.46 -15.92
N ALA A 183 8.56 -6.95 -14.78
CA ALA A 183 7.42 -6.35 -14.07
C ALA A 183 7.73 -4.93 -13.59
N ILE A 184 8.95 -4.71 -13.08
CA ILE A 184 9.42 -3.38 -12.66
C ILE A 184 9.47 -2.43 -13.86
N VAL A 185 10.06 -2.87 -14.99
CA VAL A 185 10.15 -2.08 -16.21
C VAL A 185 8.75 -1.75 -16.76
N THR A 186 7.84 -2.72 -16.81
CA THR A 186 6.46 -2.51 -17.25
C THR A 186 5.74 -1.49 -16.38
N MET A 187 5.86 -1.60 -15.05
CA MET A 187 5.21 -0.65 -14.15
C MET A 187 5.84 0.75 -14.25
N ALA A 188 7.16 0.85 -14.37
CA ALA A 188 7.84 2.13 -14.58
C ALA A 188 7.41 2.79 -15.90
N ALA A 189 7.34 2.02 -17.00
CA ALA A 189 6.83 2.51 -18.28
C ALA A 189 5.37 2.97 -18.18
N THR A 190 4.53 2.23 -17.45
CA THR A 190 3.14 2.60 -17.16
C THR A 190 3.05 3.96 -16.47
N VAL A 191 3.86 4.18 -15.43
CA VAL A 191 3.92 5.46 -14.71
C VAL A 191 4.37 6.58 -15.62
N LEU A 192 5.39 6.37 -16.45
CA LEU A 192 5.86 7.38 -17.40
C LEU A 192 4.77 7.77 -18.41
N VAL A 193 4.01 6.80 -18.92
CA VAL A 193 2.88 7.08 -19.82
C VAL A 193 1.78 7.86 -19.09
N ILE A 194 1.42 7.48 -17.87
CA ILE A 194 0.43 8.22 -17.06
C ILE A 194 0.88 9.66 -16.79
N VAL A 195 2.15 9.85 -16.43
CA VAL A 195 2.72 11.18 -16.22
C VAL A 195 2.67 11.98 -17.52
N GLY A 196 3.04 11.40 -18.67
CA GLY A 196 2.91 12.05 -19.97
C GLY A 196 1.47 12.46 -20.28
N LEU A 197 0.50 11.56 -20.08
CA LEU A 197 -0.92 11.86 -20.26
C LEU A 197 -1.40 12.97 -19.32
N GLY A 198 -0.97 12.96 -18.06
CA GLY A 198 -1.33 13.99 -17.07
C GLY A 198 -0.72 15.35 -17.37
N VAL A 199 0.53 15.38 -17.87
CA VAL A 199 1.24 16.63 -18.21
C VAL A 199 0.70 17.25 -19.49
N PHE A 200 0.56 16.45 -20.57
CA PHE A 200 0.17 16.97 -21.89
C PHE A 200 -1.34 16.98 -22.14
N GLY A 201 -2.09 16.10 -21.45
CA GLY A 201 -3.54 15.97 -21.58
C GLY A 201 -4.33 16.61 -20.45
N HIS A 202 -3.71 17.48 -19.64
CA HIS A 202 -4.39 18.14 -18.53
C HIS A 202 -5.66 18.89 -19.00
N ARG A 203 -6.76 18.78 -18.25
CA ARG A 203 -8.12 19.26 -18.57
C ARG A 203 -8.87 18.52 -19.69
N HIS A 204 -8.27 17.52 -20.33
CA HIS A 204 -8.99 16.67 -21.26
C HIS A 204 -9.49 15.42 -20.55
N GLU A 205 -10.82 15.28 -20.40
CA GLU A 205 -11.44 14.11 -19.75
C GLU A 205 -10.96 12.78 -20.35
N ILE A 206 -10.79 12.73 -21.68
CA ILE A 206 -10.29 11.55 -22.41
C ILE A 206 -8.90 11.14 -21.90
N ALA A 207 -8.01 12.10 -21.62
CA ALA A 207 -6.66 11.81 -21.13
C ALA A 207 -6.69 11.24 -19.71
N GLU A 208 -7.61 11.72 -18.86
CA GLU A 208 -7.81 11.16 -17.51
C GLU A 208 -8.32 9.72 -17.56
N TYR A 209 -9.33 9.44 -18.39
CA TYR A 209 -9.82 8.06 -18.59
C TYR A 209 -8.73 7.16 -19.18
N ALA A 210 -7.95 7.67 -20.13
CA ALA A 210 -6.81 6.96 -20.69
C ALA A 210 -5.76 6.65 -19.62
N ALA A 211 -5.45 7.59 -18.73
CA ALA A 211 -4.51 7.37 -17.63
C ALA A 211 -4.99 6.27 -16.66
N LEU A 212 -6.28 6.26 -16.31
CA LEU A 212 -6.86 5.20 -15.48
C LEU A 212 -6.83 3.83 -16.18
N ALA A 213 -7.13 3.79 -17.48
CA ALA A 213 -7.06 2.56 -18.28
C ALA A 213 -5.63 2.04 -18.39
N VAL A 214 -4.65 2.93 -18.61
CA VAL A 214 -3.22 2.61 -18.65
C VAL A 214 -2.75 2.09 -17.30
N LEU A 215 -3.18 2.69 -16.19
CA LEU A 215 -2.84 2.21 -14.84
C LEU A 215 -3.33 0.77 -14.62
N PHE A 216 -4.60 0.50 -14.96
CA PHE A 216 -5.18 -0.83 -14.83
C PHE A 216 -4.47 -1.86 -15.72
N ALA A 217 -4.30 -1.56 -17.02
CA ALA A 217 -3.64 -2.44 -17.97
C ALA A 217 -2.18 -2.71 -17.58
N GLY A 218 -1.44 -1.66 -17.21
CA GLY A 218 -0.06 -1.75 -16.75
C GLY A 218 0.08 -2.58 -15.48
N ALA A 219 -0.84 -2.42 -14.52
CA ALA A 219 -0.89 -3.26 -13.32
C ALA A 219 -1.14 -4.73 -13.64
N VAL A 220 -2.07 -5.05 -14.55
CA VAL A 220 -2.34 -6.42 -15.00
C VAL A 220 -1.14 -7.03 -15.71
N LEU A 221 -0.51 -6.29 -16.62
CA LEU A 221 0.67 -6.73 -17.36
C LEU A 221 1.87 -6.96 -16.45
N ALA A 222 2.13 -6.03 -15.52
CA ALA A 222 3.25 -6.12 -14.58
C ALA A 222 3.04 -7.24 -13.56
N ALA A 223 1.82 -7.43 -13.03
CA ALA A 223 1.54 -8.45 -12.04
C ALA A 223 1.36 -9.86 -12.65
N GLY A 224 1.10 -9.96 -13.95
CA GLY A 224 1.05 -11.21 -14.71
C GLY A 224 -0.38 -11.70 -14.97
N ILE A 225 -0.85 -11.51 -16.20
CA ILE A 225 -2.22 -11.78 -16.66
C ILE A 225 -2.69 -13.23 -16.50
N ARG A 226 -1.77 -14.20 -16.53
CA ARG A 226 -2.09 -15.64 -16.50
C ARG A 226 -2.23 -16.22 -15.10
N SER A 227 -1.93 -15.45 -14.05
CA SER A 227 -1.94 -15.97 -12.68
C SER A 227 -3.05 -15.33 -11.85
N ALA A 228 -3.76 -16.15 -11.06
CA ALA A 228 -4.78 -15.64 -10.13
C ALA A 228 -4.18 -14.67 -9.10
N THR A 229 -2.94 -14.92 -8.67
CA THR A 229 -2.20 -14.02 -7.77
C THR A 229 -1.89 -12.69 -8.44
N GLY A 230 -1.43 -12.71 -9.71
CA GLY A 230 -1.14 -11.51 -10.48
C GLY A 230 -2.39 -10.65 -10.69
N TRP A 231 -3.51 -11.28 -11.04
CA TRP A 231 -4.80 -10.57 -11.16
C TRP A 231 -5.22 -9.89 -9.85
N ARG A 232 -5.12 -10.60 -8.72
CA ARG A 232 -5.42 -10.04 -7.39
C ARG A 232 -4.50 -8.87 -7.03
N ALA A 233 -3.21 -8.97 -7.34
CA ALA A 233 -2.27 -7.89 -7.12
C ALA A 233 -2.55 -6.69 -8.03
N ALA A 234 -2.93 -6.92 -9.29
CA ALA A 234 -3.33 -5.87 -10.22
C ALA A 234 -4.57 -5.11 -9.72
N LEU A 235 -5.56 -5.80 -9.16
CA LEU A 235 -6.73 -5.17 -8.54
C LEU A 235 -6.34 -4.24 -7.40
N VAL A 236 -5.43 -4.69 -6.52
CA VAL A 236 -4.91 -3.86 -5.40
C VAL A 236 -4.13 -2.65 -5.92
N LEU A 237 -3.24 -2.85 -6.90
CA LEU A 237 -2.47 -1.76 -7.53
C LEU A 237 -3.37 -0.76 -8.28
N SER A 238 -4.55 -1.19 -8.69
CA SER A 238 -5.56 -0.38 -9.37
C SER A 238 -6.57 0.25 -8.42
N ALA A 239 -6.32 0.26 -7.10
CA ALA A 239 -7.18 0.95 -6.14
C ALA A 239 -7.50 2.41 -6.54
N PRO A 240 -6.56 3.21 -7.10
CA PRO A 240 -6.88 4.55 -7.59
C PRO A 240 -7.96 4.58 -8.68
N VAL A 241 -8.00 3.56 -9.55
CA VAL A 241 -9.02 3.45 -10.61
C VAL A 241 -10.41 3.24 -9.99
N ALA A 242 -10.53 2.31 -9.04
CA ALA A 242 -11.79 2.04 -8.37
C ALA A 242 -12.31 3.27 -7.62
N THR A 243 -11.44 3.96 -6.88
CA THR A 243 -11.82 5.19 -6.17
C THR A 243 -12.21 6.33 -7.12
N ALA A 244 -11.48 6.52 -8.22
CA ALA A 244 -11.80 7.55 -9.20
C ALA A 244 -13.16 7.30 -9.90
N LEU A 245 -13.46 6.07 -10.26
CA LEU A 245 -14.76 5.69 -10.84
C LEU A 245 -15.90 5.87 -9.83
N LEU A 246 -15.67 5.50 -8.57
CA LEU A 246 -16.63 5.71 -7.48
C LEU A 246 -16.90 7.21 -7.27
N ALA A 247 -15.88 8.06 -7.27
CA ALA A 247 -16.03 9.51 -7.15
C ALA A 247 -16.89 10.09 -8.27
N ARG A 248 -16.67 9.67 -9.51
CA ARG A 248 -17.48 10.10 -10.65
C ARG A 248 -18.94 9.65 -10.52
N LEU A 249 -19.17 8.41 -10.08
CA LEU A 249 -20.52 7.90 -9.86
C LEU A 249 -21.25 8.68 -8.76
N VAL A 250 -20.57 8.96 -7.64
CA VAL A 250 -21.14 9.74 -6.53
C VAL A 250 -21.48 11.16 -6.99
N HIS A 251 -20.57 11.83 -7.70
CA HIS A 251 -20.84 13.17 -8.25
C HIS A 251 -21.95 13.20 -9.29
N ALA A 252 -22.14 12.12 -10.07
CA ALA A 252 -23.23 12.04 -11.05
C ALA A 252 -24.62 11.87 -10.42
N VAL A 253 -24.69 11.38 -9.16
CA VAL A 253 -25.95 11.08 -8.48
C VAL A 253 -26.25 12.07 -7.34
N HIS A 254 -25.25 12.82 -6.88
CA HIS A 254 -25.38 13.72 -5.73
C HIS A 254 -24.86 15.13 -6.03
N ASP A 255 -25.78 16.05 -6.22
CA ASP A 255 -25.52 17.50 -6.32
C ASP A 255 -25.59 18.12 -4.91
N GLY A 256 -24.50 18.05 -4.14
CA GLY A 256 -24.48 18.64 -2.81
C GLY A 256 -23.21 18.36 -2.01
N PRO A 257 -22.98 19.11 -0.92
CA PRO A 257 -21.91 18.81 0.02
C PRO A 257 -22.22 17.52 0.76
N ILE A 258 -21.36 16.51 0.60
CA ILE A 258 -21.41 15.28 1.38
C ILE A 258 -20.67 15.52 2.69
N ASN A 259 -21.25 15.06 3.81
CA ASN A 259 -20.59 15.11 5.11
C ASN A 259 -19.21 14.42 5.06
N ASP A 260 -18.16 15.07 5.59
CA ASP A 260 -16.78 14.58 5.57
C ASP A 260 -16.60 13.14 6.07
N THR A 261 -17.36 12.75 7.09
CA THR A 261 -17.32 11.38 7.65
C THR A 261 -17.88 10.37 6.65
N VAL A 262 -18.99 10.72 5.99
CA VAL A 262 -19.63 9.88 4.97
C VAL A 262 -18.72 9.77 3.76
N SER A 263 -18.15 10.87 3.30
CA SER A 263 -17.19 10.89 2.19
C SER A 263 -15.97 10.02 2.49
N THR A 264 -15.40 10.11 3.71
CA THR A 264 -14.28 9.25 4.13
C THR A 264 -14.66 7.77 4.08
N LEU A 265 -15.83 7.40 4.61
CA LEU A 265 -16.30 6.02 4.58
C LEU A 265 -16.51 5.52 3.14
N ILE A 266 -17.05 6.36 2.26
CA ILE A 266 -17.27 6.03 0.84
C ILE A 266 -15.94 5.85 0.12
N PHE A 267 -15.02 6.82 0.18
CA PHE A 267 -13.82 6.84 -0.65
C PHE A 267 -12.70 5.91 -0.17
N PHE A 268 -12.65 5.59 1.12
CA PHE A 268 -11.66 4.65 1.67
C PHE A 268 -12.28 3.29 1.99
N GLY A 269 -13.47 3.29 2.61
CA GLY A 269 -14.15 2.08 3.05
C GLY A 269 -14.67 1.25 1.88
N ALA A 270 -15.39 1.85 0.93
CA ALA A 270 -16.00 1.09 -0.16
C ALA A 270 -14.97 0.41 -1.08
N PRO A 271 -13.89 1.07 -1.55
CA PRO A 271 -12.85 0.40 -2.33
C PRO A 271 -12.14 -0.70 -1.54
N LEU A 272 -11.90 -0.50 -0.24
CA LEU A 272 -11.29 -1.53 0.61
C LEU A 272 -12.20 -2.75 0.77
N VAL A 273 -13.49 -2.55 1.05
CA VAL A 273 -14.49 -3.61 1.12
C VAL A 273 -14.60 -4.33 -0.21
N PHE A 274 -14.61 -3.59 -1.32
CA PHE A 274 -14.61 -4.16 -2.66
C PHE A 274 -13.38 -5.05 -2.91
N LEU A 275 -12.17 -4.57 -2.60
CA LEU A 275 -10.93 -5.36 -2.71
C LEU A 275 -10.94 -6.62 -1.84
N VAL A 276 -11.57 -6.56 -0.66
CA VAL A 276 -11.75 -7.72 0.22
C VAL A 276 -12.77 -8.70 -0.36
N ALA A 277 -13.92 -8.21 -0.81
CA ALA A 277 -15.03 -9.02 -1.32
C ALA A 277 -14.65 -9.81 -2.58
N ILE A 278 -13.89 -9.20 -3.49
CA ILE A 278 -13.40 -9.87 -4.71
C ILE A 278 -12.18 -10.79 -4.45
N GLY A 279 -11.77 -10.93 -3.18
CA GLY A 279 -10.63 -11.77 -2.80
C GLY A 279 -9.27 -11.22 -3.24
N GLY A 280 -9.17 -9.92 -3.52
CA GLY A 280 -7.92 -9.25 -3.88
C GLY A 280 -6.89 -9.34 -2.75
N LEU A 281 -7.35 -9.14 -1.51
CA LEU A 281 -6.49 -9.20 -0.32
C LEU A 281 -6.60 -10.53 0.44
N VAL A 282 -7.79 -11.11 0.55
CA VAL A 282 -8.05 -12.27 1.43
C VAL A 282 -7.88 -13.59 0.70
N ARG A 283 -7.21 -14.54 1.35
CA ARG A 283 -7.12 -15.92 0.87
C ARG A 283 -8.41 -16.66 1.27
N LEU A 284 -9.36 -16.74 0.34
CA LEU A 284 -10.54 -17.58 0.55
C LEU A 284 -10.08 -19.04 0.74
N PRO A 285 -10.56 -19.75 1.79
CA PRO A 285 -10.27 -21.16 1.96
C PRO A 285 -10.73 -21.90 0.70
N ARG A 286 -9.83 -22.67 0.08
CA ARG A 286 -10.24 -23.62 -0.96
C ARG A 286 -11.24 -24.55 -0.30
N ARG A 287 -12.48 -24.59 -0.80
CA ARG A 287 -13.46 -25.59 -0.36
C ARG A 287 -12.83 -26.96 -0.59
N ALA A 288 -12.44 -27.61 0.49
CA ALA A 288 -11.99 -29.00 0.47
C ALA A 288 -13.26 -29.85 0.28
N GLY A 289 -13.47 -30.43 -0.90
CA GLY A 289 -14.59 -31.33 -1.15
C GLY A 289 -15.37 -31.05 -2.44
N ALA A 290 -14.70 -31.17 -3.58
CA ALA A 290 -15.36 -31.44 -4.86
C ALA A 290 -14.49 -32.42 -5.65
N ASP A 291 -14.21 -33.57 -5.02
CA ASP A 291 -13.74 -34.80 -5.66
C ASP A 291 -14.81 -35.88 -5.37
#